data_AF-A0A317I4V8-F1
#
_entry.id   AF-A0A317I4V8-F1
#
_cell.length_a   1.000
_cell.length_b   1.000
_cell.length_c   1.000
_cell.angle_alpha   90.00
_cell.angle_beta   90.00
_cell.angle_gamma   90.00
#
_symmetry.space_group_name_H-M   'P 1'
#
loop_
_entity.id
_entity.type
_entity.pdbx_description
1 polymer ?
#
loop_
_entity_poly.entity_id
_entity_poly.type
_entity_poly.pdbx_seq_one_letter_code
_entity_poly.pdbx_strand_id
1 'polypeptide(L)'
;MATPKTGASAITNKEDQAAPRSQKVTTFLWFDNNAEEAVNFYVSVFKNAKILNTVRYTEVGPKPKGTVMIIDFALDGQRLTALNGGPEFKFNEAISLVVHCQDQQEVDYYWEKLSAGGQIIECGWLKDKFGLAWQIVPEELLDLLRQSDNEMRDHVMSAMMKMKKLDIETLRQAARQKR
;
A
#
# COMPACT_ATOMS: atom_id res chain seq x y z
N MET A 1 23.93 -62.37 20.51
CA MET A 1 24.50 -61.13 21.07
C MET A 1 24.56 -60.12 19.94
N ALA A 2 23.44 -59.43 19.67
CA ALA A 2 23.13 -58.08 20.13
C ALA A 2 23.90 -57.00 19.34
N THR A 3 23.36 -56.63 18.19
CA THR A 3 23.64 -55.38 17.48
C THR A 3 22.97 -54.22 18.23
N PRO A 4 23.61 -53.05 18.39
CA PRO A 4 22.94 -51.90 18.99
C PRO A 4 22.03 -51.21 17.95
N LYS A 5 20.80 -50.94 18.38
CA LYS A 5 19.89 -49.97 17.78
C LYS A 5 20.30 -48.56 18.18
N THR A 6 20.37 -47.66 17.22
CA THR A 6 20.31 -46.19 17.40
C THR A 6 19.76 -45.67 16.07
N GLY A 7 18.55 -45.15 15.96
CA GLY A 7 17.91 -44.14 16.79
C GLY A 7 17.70 -42.93 15.88
N ALA A 8 16.69 -43.00 15.00
CA ALA A 8 16.30 -41.86 14.17
C ALA A 8 15.74 -40.78 15.09
N SER A 9 16.53 -39.73 15.34
CA SER A 9 16.04 -38.53 16.00
C SER A 9 15.46 -37.61 14.91
N ALA A 10 14.14 -37.58 14.82
CA ALA A 10 13.42 -36.56 14.09
C ALA A 10 13.80 -35.18 14.66
N ILE A 11 14.49 -34.37 13.87
CA ILE A 11 14.66 -32.95 14.17
C ILE A 11 13.32 -32.31 13.80
N THR A 12 12.46 -32.11 14.79
CA THR A 12 11.27 -31.27 14.66
C THR A 12 11.73 -29.83 14.40
N ASN A 13 11.48 -29.33 13.19
CA ASN A 13 11.68 -27.92 12.83
C ASN A 13 10.84 -27.05 13.74
N LYS A 14 11.49 -26.34 14.68
CA LYS A 14 10.94 -25.16 15.34
C LYS A 14 11.01 -23.98 14.37
N GLU A 15 10.25 -24.03 13.28
CA GLU A 15 9.92 -22.87 12.48
C GLU A 15 8.45 -22.56 12.70
N ASP A 16 8.11 -21.87 13.80
CA ASP A 16 6.76 -21.25 13.84
C ASP A 16 6.55 -20.11 14.83
N GLN A 17 7.60 -19.44 15.32
CA GLN A 17 7.46 -18.17 16.06
C GLN A 17 8.67 -17.26 15.84
N ALA A 18 8.80 -16.69 14.65
CA ALA A 18 9.77 -15.63 14.40
C ALA A 18 9.02 -14.31 14.13
N ALA A 19 9.32 -13.27 14.91
CA ALA A 19 8.92 -11.91 14.60
C ALA A 19 9.27 -11.57 13.14
N PRO A 20 8.44 -10.79 12.41
CA PRO A 20 8.67 -10.55 10.99
C PRO A 20 10.06 -9.95 10.77
N ARG A 21 10.85 -10.62 9.93
CA ARG A 21 12.23 -10.26 9.56
C ARG A 21 12.27 -8.80 9.13
N SER A 22 13.24 -8.03 9.63
CA SER A 22 13.42 -6.62 9.26
C SER A 22 13.51 -6.47 7.74
N GLN A 23 12.62 -5.67 7.16
CA GLN A 23 12.60 -5.38 5.72
C GLN A 23 13.94 -4.73 5.31
N LYS A 24 14.63 -5.30 4.31
CA LYS A 24 15.96 -4.81 3.89
C LYS A 24 15.91 -3.50 3.09
N VAL A 25 14.82 -3.28 2.37
CA VAL A 25 14.59 -2.08 1.54
C VAL A 25 13.24 -1.51 1.93
N THR A 26 13.21 -0.28 2.43
CA THR A 26 11.99 0.34 2.97
C THR A 26 11.64 1.58 2.17
N THR A 27 10.37 1.70 1.78
CA THR A 27 9.84 2.92 1.17
C THR A 27 9.94 4.07 2.16
N PHE A 28 10.56 5.16 1.72
CA PHE A 28 10.84 6.33 2.55
C PHE A 28 10.15 7.55 1.94
N LEU A 29 9.18 8.10 2.67
CA LEU A 29 8.25 9.12 2.22
C LEU A 29 8.62 10.49 2.78
N TRP A 30 8.81 11.46 1.89
CA TRP A 30 9.15 12.83 2.25
C TRP A 30 7.88 13.66 2.45
N PHE A 31 7.70 14.19 3.65
CA PHE A 31 6.65 15.13 4.00
C PHE A 31 7.28 16.48 4.36
N ASP A 32 6.48 17.55 4.27
CA ASP A 32 6.93 18.88 4.68
C ASP A 32 7.17 18.92 6.20
N ASN A 33 6.11 19.08 6.98
CA ASN A 33 6.15 18.97 8.44
C ASN A 33 4.87 18.29 8.99
N ASN A 34 4.16 17.54 8.14
CA ASN A 34 2.87 16.92 8.43
C ASN A 34 2.90 15.37 8.41
N ALA A 35 4.09 14.75 8.53
CA ALA A 35 4.24 13.29 8.57
C ALA A 35 3.42 12.65 9.70
N GLU A 36 3.35 13.27 10.88
CA GLU A 36 2.58 12.74 12.02
C GLU A 36 1.08 12.73 11.74
N GLU A 37 0.55 13.78 11.09
CA GLU A 37 -0.84 13.82 10.64
C GLU A 37 -1.10 12.76 9.57
N ALA A 38 -0.20 12.65 8.59
CA ALA A 38 -0.33 11.69 7.50
C ALA A 38 -0.33 10.24 7.99
N VAL A 39 0.64 9.88 8.84
CA VAL A 39 0.75 8.53 9.39
C VAL A 39 -0.46 8.20 10.27
N ASN A 40 -0.90 9.13 11.13
CA ASN A 40 -2.10 8.90 11.94
C ASN A 40 -3.35 8.70 11.08
N PHE A 41 -3.47 9.45 9.98
CA PHE A 41 -4.54 9.26 9.01
C PHE A 41 -4.46 7.88 8.35
N TYR A 42 -3.30 7.48 7.82
CA TYR A 42 -3.16 6.16 7.19
C TYR A 42 -3.45 5.03 8.19
N VAL A 43 -2.94 5.11 9.42
CA VAL A 43 -3.21 4.11 10.45
C VAL A 43 -4.70 4.06 10.82
N SER A 44 -5.45 5.16 10.68
CA SER A 44 -6.90 5.17 10.89
C SER A 44 -7.71 4.58 9.73
N VAL A 45 -7.14 4.54 8.51
CA VAL A 45 -7.79 4.02 7.30
C VAL A 45 -7.59 2.51 7.17
N PHE A 46 -6.41 1.99 7.53
CA PHE A 46 -6.09 0.58 7.33
C PHE A 46 -6.40 -0.25 8.58
N LYS A 47 -7.05 -1.42 8.41
CA LYS A 47 -7.47 -2.28 9.53
C LYS A 47 -6.28 -2.89 10.29
N ASN A 48 -5.26 -3.37 9.57
CA ASN A 48 -4.04 -3.89 10.18
C ASN A 48 -2.90 -2.88 10.00
N ALA A 49 -3.01 -1.77 10.73
CA ALA A 49 -2.01 -0.72 10.72
C ALA A 49 -1.52 -0.36 12.12
N LYS A 50 -0.26 0.09 12.20
CA LYS A 50 0.33 0.56 13.46
C LYS A 50 1.54 1.45 13.24
N ILE A 51 1.73 2.39 14.14
CA ILE A 51 3.01 3.07 14.32
C ILE A 51 3.97 2.08 15.01
N LEU A 52 5.18 1.98 14.47
CA LEU A 52 6.22 1.09 14.97
C LEU A 52 7.23 1.84 15.85
N ASN A 53 7.63 3.03 15.42
CA ASN A 53 8.61 3.86 16.09
C ASN A 53 8.47 5.32 15.67
N THR A 54 8.77 6.25 16.58
CA THR A 54 8.79 7.69 16.29
C THR A 54 10.08 8.28 16.82
N VAL A 55 10.86 8.89 15.93
CA VAL A 55 12.07 9.63 16.27
C VAL A 55 11.78 11.12 16.21
N ARG A 56 12.14 11.85 17.27
CA ARG A 56 11.94 13.30 17.39
C ARG A 56 13.27 14.04 17.30
N TYR A 57 13.26 15.26 16.80
CA TYR A 57 14.44 16.11 16.75
C TYR A 57 14.98 16.40 18.15
N THR A 58 16.30 16.35 18.28
CA THR A 58 17.04 16.78 19.45
C THR A 58 17.49 18.23 19.28
N GLU A 59 18.28 18.74 20.23
CA GLU A 59 18.83 20.11 20.19
C GLU A 59 19.81 20.34 19.03
N VAL A 60 20.36 19.28 18.43
CA VAL A 60 21.34 19.36 17.33
C VAL A 60 20.66 19.36 15.95
N GLY A 61 19.35 19.12 15.90
CA GLY A 61 18.60 19.01 14.64
C GLY A 61 18.29 20.36 13.97
N PRO A 62 18.00 20.37 12.66
CA PRO A 62 17.61 21.57 11.91
C PRO A 62 16.19 22.07 12.21
N LYS A 63 15.42 21.35 13.04
CA LYS A 63 14.02 21.66 13.39
C LYS A 63 13.87 21.70 14.92
N PRO A 64 12.80 22.32 15.46
CA PRO A 64 12.64 22.49 16.90
C PRO A 64 12.69 21.17 17.68
N LYS A 65 13.36 21.17 18.84
CA LYS A 65 13.44 20.02 19.75
C LYS A 65 12.05 19.46 20.05
N GLY A 66 11.92 18.12 19.99
CA GLY A 66 10.68 17.41 20.32
C GLY A 66 9.68 17.30 19.17
N THR A 67 9.88 18.01 18.06
CA THR A 67 9.09 17.80 16.84
C THR A 67 9.44 16.47 16.18
N VAL A 68 8.47 15.86 15.49
CA VAL A 68 8.70 14.58 14.78
C VAL A 68 9.71 14.79 13.66
N MET A 69 10.73 13.93 13.65
CA MET A 69 11.69 13.79 12.56
C MET A 69 11.26 12.67 11.63
N ILE A 70 11.21 11.44 12.14
CA ILE A 70 10.87 10.23 11.37
C ILE A 70 9.83 9.41 12.11
N ILE A 71 8.89 8.81 11.37
CA ILE A 71 7.94 7.81 11.87
C ILE A 71 8.05 6.54 11.02
N ASP A 72 8.33 5.41 11.67
CA ASP A 72 8.18 4.09 11.08
C ASP A 72 6.77 3.58 11.36
N PHE A 73 6.08 3.09 10.34
CA PHE A 73 4.73 2.56 10.46
C PHE A 73 4.53 1.36 9.54
N ALA A 74 3.46 0.61 9.78
CA ALA A 74 3.05 -0.50 8.95
C ALA A 74 1.59 -0.36 8.54
N LEU A 75 1.30 -0.67 7.27
CA LEU A 75 -0.05 -0.79 6.70
C LEU A 75 -0.18 -2.19 6.10
N ASP A 76 -1.11 -3.00 6.59
CA ASP A 76 -1.36 -4.39 6.16
C ASP A 76 -0.08 -5.23 6.01
N GLY A 77 0.86 -5.07 6.94
CA GLY A 77 2.13 -5.78 6.97
C GLY A 77 3.28 -5.14 6.18
N GLN A 78 3.01 -4.17 5.30
CA GLN A 78 4.02 -3.40 4.59
C GLN A 78 4.61 -2.32 5.51
N ARG A 79 5.94 -2.32 5.71
CA ARG A 79 6.62 -1.27 6.48
C ARG A 79 6.97 -0.08 5.58
N LEU A 80 6.75 1.12 6.10
CA LEU A 80 7.10 2.40 5.49
C LEU A 80 7.72 3.31 6.54
N THR A 81 8.48 4.29 6.06
CA THR A 81 9.06 5.35 6.88
C THR A 81 8.62 6.71 6.34
N ALA A 82 8.18 7.61 7.21
CA ALA A 82 7.85 8.99 6.86
C ALA A 82 8.84 9.95 7.53
N LEU A 83 9.32 10.96 6.79
CA LEU A 83 10.23 12.00 7.26
C LEU A 83 9.57 13.37 7.13
N ASN A 84 9.67 14.20 8.17
CA ASN A 84 9.44 15.64 8.06
C ASN A 84 10.73 16.31 7.56
N GLY A 85 10.84 16.48 6.24
CA GLY A 85 12.04 17.01 5.60
C GLY A 85 11.95 18.49 5.22
N GLY A 86 10.75 19.06 5.20
CA GLY A 86 10.48 20.41 4.70
C GLY A 86 9.86 20.43 3.30
N PRO A 87 9.49 21.62 2.79
CA PRO A 87 8.69 21.77 1.56
C PRO A 87 9.49 21.60 0.26
N GLU A 88 10.79 21.28 0.35
CA GLU A 88 11.73 21.24 -0.79
C GLU A 88 11.37 20.16 -1.81
N PHE A 89 10.91 19.00 -1.34
CA PHE A 89 10.50 17.89 -2.20
C PHE A 89 9.02 17.60 -2.05
N LYS A 90 8.36 17.34 -3.19
CA LYS A 90 6.94 17.05 -3.28
C LYS A 90 6.71 15.73 -3.98
N PHE A 91 5.70 15.00 -3.54
CA PHE A 91 5.24 13.82 -4.27
C PHE A 91 4.78 14.18 -5.68
N ASN A 92 5.00 13.23 -6.58
CA ASN A 92 4.43 13.20 -7.90
C ASN A 92 4.07 11.75 -8.25
N GLU A 93 3.44 11.56 -9.39
CA GLU A 93 2.87 10.29 -9.85
C GLU A 93 3.94 9.23 -10.19
N ALA A 94 5.23 9.57 -10.19
CA ALA A 94 6.31 8.62 -10.46
C ALA A 94 6.44 7.54 -9.38
N ILE A 95 5.96 7.80 -8.16
CA ILE A 95 5.82 6.82 -7.10
C ILE A 95 4.37 6.84 -6.61
N SER A 96 3.74 5.67 -6.52
CA SER A 96 2.42 5.50 -5.93
C SER A 96 2.36 4.24 -5.08
N LEU A 97 1.41 4.21 -4.15
CA LEU A 97 1.08 3.04 -3.37
C LEU A 97 -0.21 2.41 -3.91
N VAL A 98 -0.19 1.10 -4.14
CA VAL A 98 -1.35 0.37 -4.67
C VAL A 98 -2.06 -0.34 -3.53
N VAL A 99 -3.37 -0.12 -3.43
CA VAL A 99 -4.26 -0.90 -2.55
C VAL A 99 -4.99 -1.91 -3.41
N HIS A 100 -4.66 -3.19 -3.22
CA HIS A 100 -5.35 -4.30 -3.87
C HIS A 100 -6.65 -4.57 -3.12
N CYS A 101 -7.77 -4.43 -3.82
CA CYS A 101 -9.11 -4.56 -3.24
C CYS A 101 -9.75 -5.88 -3.69
N GLN A 102 -10.33 -6.62 -2.76
CA GLN A 102 -10.96 -7.91 -3.01
C GLN A 102 -12.35 -7.78 -3.65
N ASP A 103 -13.06 -6.70 -3.31
CA ASP A 103 -14.41 -6.44 -3.80
C ASP A 103 -14.70 -4.94 -3.96
N GLN A 104 -15.90 -4.62 -4.42
CA GLN A 104 -16.32 -3.24 -4.65
C GLN A 104 -16.45 -2.44 -3.34
N GLN A 105 -16.73 -3.09 -2.21
CA GLN A 105 -16.85 -2.40 -0.92
C GLN A 105 -15.48 -1.89 -0.46
N GLU A 106 -14.43 -2.68 -0.65
CA GLU A 106 -13.06 -2.23 -0.38
C GLU A 106 -12.64 -1.11 -1.34
N VAL A 107 -12.94 -1.23 -2.63
CA VAL A 107 -12.69 -0.16 -3.61
C VAL A 107 -13.35 1.14 -3.15
N ASP A 108 -14.63 1.08 -2.82
CA ASP A 108 -15.41 2.25 -2.39
C ASP A 108 -14.85 2.84 -1.10
N TYR A 109 -14.54 1.99 -0.11
CA TYR A 109 -13.98 2.42 1.18
C TYR A 109 -12.65 3.16 1.01
N TYR A 110 -11.67 2.54 0.36
CA TYR A 110 -10.34 3.14 0.21
C TYR A 110 -10.37 4.35 -0.72
N TRP A 111 -11.18 4.30 -1.78
CA TRP A 111 -11.36 5.44 -2.67
C TRP A 111 -11.91 6.65 -1.91
N GLU A 112 -13.00 6.49 -1.16
CA GLU A 112 -13.62 7.59 -0.41
C GLU A 112 -12.68 8.14 0.66
N LYS A 113 -12.00 7.27 1.42
CA LYS A 113 -11.09 7.71 2.48
C LYS A 113 -9.88 8.45 1.91
N LEU A 114 -9.16 7.84 0.97
CA LEU A 114 -7.89 8.38 0.49
C LEU A 114 -8.06 9.56 -0.47
N SER A 115 -9.19 9.67 -1.20
CA SER A 115 -9.46 10.85 -2.04
C SER A 115 -9.95 12.08 -1.25
N ALA A 116 -10.39 11.91 0.00
CA ALA A 116 -10.96 12.99 0.80
C ALA A 116 -9.95 14.13 1.04
N GLY A 117 -10.29 15.32 0.53
CA GLY A 117 -9.42 16.50 0.61
C GLY A 117 -8.20 16.45 -0.32
N GLY A 118 -8.13 15.46 -1.20
CA GLY A 118 -7.07 15.30 -2.19
C GLY A 118 -7.53 15.61 -3.62
N GLN A 119 -6.92 14.93 -4.59
CA GLN A 119 -7.20 15.08 -6.02
C GLN A 119 -7.53 13.72 -6.64
N ILE A 120 -8.67 13.63 -7.31
CA ILE A 120 -9.03 12.47 -8.13
C ILE A 120 -8.33 12.56 -9.48
N ILE A 121 -7.75 11.44 -9.91
CA ILE A 121 -7.17 11.23 -11.24
C ILE A 121 -8.02 10.14 -11.95
N GLU A 122 -7.55 9.59 -13.07
CA GLU A 122 -8.22 8.56 -13.87
C GLU A 122 -7.75 7.15 -13.49
N CYS A 123 -8.51 6.14 -13.91
CA CYS A 123 -8.12 4.73 -13.87
C CYS A 123 -7.75 4.19 -12.48
N GLY A 124 -8.44 4.63 -11.43
CA GLY A 124 -8.19 4.22 -10.06
C GLY A 124 -7.12 5.04 -9.34
N TRP A 125 -6.55 6.07 -9.99
CA TRP A 125 -5.54 6.94 -9.39
C TRP A 125 -6.15 8.11 -8.61
N LEU A 126 -5.49 8.47 -7.51
CA LEU A 126 -5.76 9.68 -6.75
C LEU A 126 -4.47 10.19 -6.09
N LYS A 127 -4.47 11.45 -5.67
CA LYS A 127 -3.54 11.97 -4.65
C LYS A 127 -4.34 12.23 -3.39
N ASP A 128 -3.81 11.83 -2.24
CA ASP A 128 -4.44 12.17 -0.96
C ASP A 128 -4.24 13.64 -0.59
N LYS A 129 -4.79 14.07 0.56
CA LYS A 129 -4.65 15.43 1.08
C LYS A 129 -3.21 15.85 1.41
N PHE A 130 -2.27 14.89 1.44
CA PHE A 130 -0.83 15.12 1.63
C PHE A 130 -0.06 15.12 0.31
N GLY A 131 -0.73 14.83 -0.81
CA GLY A 131 -0.17 14.80 -2.16
C GLY A 131 0.42 13.45 -2.58
N LEU A 132 0.40 12.43 -1.71
CA LEU A 132 0.90 11.10 -2.05
C LEU A 132 -0.04 10.42 -3.05
N ALA A 133 0.53 9.86 -4.12
CA ALA A 133 -0.26 9.16 -5.14
C ALA A 133 -0.63 7.75 -4.67
N TRP A 134 -1.89 7.39 -4.86
CA TRP A 134 -2.46 6.07 -4.58
C TRP A 134 -3.17 5.52 -5.81
N GLN A 135 -3.18 4.20 -5.92
CA GLN A 135 -4.02 3.47 -6.88
C GLN A 135 -4.92 2.50 -6.11
N ILE A 136 -6.23 2.66 -6.28
CA ILE A 136 -7.23 1.75 -5.68
C ILE A 136 -7.64 0.76 -6.76
N VAL A 137 -7.10 -0.45 -6.69
CA VAL A 137 -7.13 -1.42 -7.80
C VAL A 137 -7.83 -2.70 -7.35
N PRO A 138 -8.98 -3.06 -7.95
CA PRO A 138 -9.56 -4.38 -7.76
C PRO A 138 -8.58 -5.47 -8.24
N GLU A 139 -8.40 -6.53 -7.46
CA GLU A 139 -7.55 -7.67 -7.87
C GLU A 139 -8.03 -8.26 -9.21
N GLU A 140 -9.34 -8.33 -9.40
CA GLU A 140 -9.96 -8.83 -10.62
C GLU A 140 -9.58 -8.03 -11.88
N LEU A 141 -9.35 -6.72 -11.78
CA LEU A 141 -8.87 -5.95 -12.94
C LEU A 141 -7.52 -6.49 -13.43
N LEU A 142 -6.62 -6.84 -12.50
CA LEU A 142 -5.31 -7.37 -12.86
C LEU A 142 -5.42 -8.76 -13.50
N ASP A 143 -6.33 -9.59 -13.00
CA ASP A 143 -6.59 -10.90 -13.59
C ASP A 143 -7.17 -10.79 -15.00
N LEU A 144 -8.18 -9.91 -15.18
CA LEU A 144 -8.75 -9.62 -16.49
C LEU A 144 -7.66 -9.13 -17.46
N LEU A 145 -6.78 -8.22 -17.07
CA LEU A 145 -5.75 -7.71 -17.99
C LEU A 145 -4.67 -8.75 -18.34
N ARG A 146 -4.30 -9.61 -17.38
CA ARG A 146 -3.21 -10.60 -17.54
C ARG A 146 -3.63 -11.88 -18.25
N GLN A 147 -4.87 -12.34 -18.02
CA GLN A 147 -5.32 -13.66 -18.47
C GLN A 147 -6.15 -13.61 -19.76
N SER A 148 -6.55 -12.42 -20.20
CA SER A 148 -7.36 -12.21 -21.42
C SER A 148 -6.59 -12.40 -22.72
N ASP A 149 -7.32 -12.76 -23.78
CA ASP A 149 -6.87 -12.50 -25.14
C ASP A 149 -6.80 -10.99 -25.45
N ASN A 150 -6.30 -10.64 -26.64
CA ASN A 150 -6.11 -9.23 -27.00
C ASN A 150 -7.44 -8.47 -27.10
N GLU A 151 -8.51 -9.11 -27.58
CA GLU A 151 -9.81 -8.45 -27.78
C GLU A 151 -10.49 -8.13 -26.44
N MET A 152 -10.52 -9.11 -25.53
CA MET A 152 -11.04 -8.90 -24.18
C MET A 152 -10.22 -7.85 -23.43
N ARG A 153 -8.88 -7.85 -23.58
CA ARG A 153 -8.03 -6.82 -22.97
C ARG A 153 -8.35 -5.43 -23.50
N ASP A 154 -8.56 -5.28 -24.81
CA ASP A 154 -8.92 -3.99 -25.42
C ASP A 154 -10.27 -3.48 -24.90
N HIS A 155 -11.26 -4.36 -24.71
CA HIS A 155 -12.55 -3.98 -24.13
C HIS A 155 -12.42 -3.53 -22.66
N VAL A 156 -11.70 -4.30 -21.84
CA VAL A 156 -11.47 -3.96 -20.42
C VAL A 156 -10.70 -2.65 -20.30
N MET A 157 -9.62 -2.47 -21.08
CA MET A 157 -8.86 -1.22 -21.11
C MET A 157 -9.72 -0.03 -21.56
N SER A 158 -10.54 -0.21 -22.61
CA SER A 158 -11.43 0.84 -23.11
C SER A 158 -12.48 1.26 -22.08
N ALA A 159 -12.97 0.33 -21.26
CA ALA A 159 -13.87 0.63 -20.15
C ALA A 159 -13.13 1.36 -19.03
N MET A 160 -11.97 0.85 -18.60
CA MET A 160 -11.13 1.43 -17.54
C MET A 160 -10.73 2.87 -17.85
N MET A 161 -10.36 3.19 -19.10
CA MET A 161 -9.94 4.54 -19.51
C MET A 161 -11.06 5.60 -19.42
N LYS A 162 -12.31 5.18 -19.21
CA LYS A 162 -13.46 6.08 -19.01
C LYS A 162 -13.81 6.26 -17.53
N MET A 163 -13.08 5.59 -16.64
CA MET A 163 -13.37 5.54 -15.21
C MET A 163 -12.37 6.38 -14.42
N LYS A 164 -12.88 7.02 -13.36
CA LYS A 164 -12.06 7.57 -12.27
C LYS A 164 -11.92 6.54 -11.17
N LYS A 165 -13.01 6.30 -10.43
CA LYS A 165 -13.15 5.14 -9.54
C LYS A 165 -13.46 3.91 -10.38
N LEU A 166 -12.78 2.81 -10.12
CA LEU A 166 -13.00 1.56 -10.83
C LEU A 166 -14.28 0.86 -10.34
N ASP A 167 -15.08 0.38 -11.28
CA ASP A 167 -16.29 -0.39 -11.02
C ASP A 167 -16.10 -1.81 -11.55
N ILE A 168 -16.06 -2.78 -10.64
CA ILE A 168 -15.73 -4.18 -10.95
C ILE A 168 -16.76 -4.77 -11.92
N GLU A 169 -18.04 -4.49 -11.73
CA GLU A 169 -19.08 -5.07 -12.58
C GLU A 169 -19.03 -4.52 -14.02
N THR A 170 -18.77 -3.23 -14.19
CA THR A 170 -18.57 -2.63 -15.51
C THR A 170 -17.33 -3.23 -16.21
N LEU A 171 -16.25 -3.49 -15.48
CA LEU A 171 -15.07 -4.17 -16.02
C LEU A 171 -15.38 -5.62 -16.45
N ARG A 172 -16.14 -6.37 -15.63
CA ARG A 172 -16.64 -7.71 -15.99
C ARG A 172 -17.52 -7.70 -17.22
N GLN A 173 -18.42 -6.72 -17.33
CA GLN A 173 -19.31 -6.57 -18.48
C GLN A 173 -18.51 -6.27 -19.75
N ALA A 174 -17.52 -5.37 -19.67
CA ALA A 174 -16.62 -5.08 -20.77
C ALA A 174 -15.86 -6.34 -21.23
N ALA A 175 -15.38 -7.16 -20.29
CA ALA A 175 -14.70 -8.42 -20.60
C ALA A 175 -15.59 -9.44 -21.33
N ARG A 176 -16.92 -9.37 -21.15
CA ARG A 176 -17.88 -10.28 -21.79
C ARG A 176 -18.40 -9.78 -23.15
N GLN A 177 -18.07 -8.56 -23.55
CA GLN A 177 -18.50 -8.03 -24.84
C GLN A 177 -17.88 -8.85 -25.98
N LYS A 178 -18.75 -9.40 -26.83
CA LYS A 178 -18.37 -9.95 -28.14
C LYS A 178 -18.69 -8.90 -29.19
N ARG A 179 -17.83 -8.80 -30.20
CA ARG A 179 -18.08 -8.00 -31.40
C ARG A 179 -19.40 -8.32 -32.08
#